data_AF-A0A1S8TP76-F1
#
_entry.id   AF-A0A1S8TP76-F1
#
_cell.length_a   1.000
_cell.length_b   1.000
_cell.length_c   1.000
_cell.angle_alpha   90.00
_cell.angle_beta   90.00
_cell.angle_gamma   90.00
#
_symmetry.space_group_name_H-M   'P 1'
#
loop_
_entity.id
_entity.type
_entity.pdbx_description
1 polymer ?
#
loop_
_entity_poly.entity_id
_entity_poly.type
_entity_poly.pdbx_seq_one_letter_code
_entity_poly.pdbx_strand_id
1 'polypeptide(L)' 'MFYLYSLSIGFSFIALILFLIRILLNKNNINLKNSKYNRKMLLSLIVIAIVPIINIFFTLSGAYLSLLMKKEKFIEFMNE' A
#
# COMPACT_ATOMS: atom_id res chain seq x y z
N MET A 1 -11.67 -12.96 11.44
CA MET A 1 -11.66 -11.99 10.32
C MET A 1 -10.42 -11.09 10.35
N PHE A 2 -10.14 -10.38 11.46
CA PHE A 2 -8.92 -9.57 11.63
C PHE A 2 -7.60 -10.32 11.39
N TYR A 3 -7.52 -11.59 11.82
CA TYR A 3 -6.31 -12.40 11.68
C TYR A 3 -5.97 -12.74 10.22
N LEU A 4 -6.98 -13.00 9.39
CA LEU A 4 -6.80 -13.24 7.96
C LEU A 4 -6.39 -11.95 7.25
N TYR A 5 -6.96 -10.82 7.68
CA TYR A 5 -6.61 -9.50 7.17
C TYR A 5 -5.16 -9.12 7.50
N SER A 6 -4.71 -9.31 8.74
CA SER A 6 -3.31 -9.05 9.13
C SER A 6 -2.31 -9.97 8.41
N LEU A 7 -2.65 -11.25 8.22
CA LEU A 7 -1.83 -12.16 7.41
C LEU A 7 -1.75 -11.71 5.95
N SER A 8 -2.89 -11.32 5.35
CA SER A 8 -2.91 -10.83 3.95
C SER A 8 -2.00 -9.61 3.76
N ILE A 9 -1.96 -8.72 4.75
CA ILE A 9 -1.08 -7.55 4.77
C ILE A 9 0.38 -7.97 4.82
N GLY A 10 0.73 -8.88 5.74
CA GLY A 10 2.09 -9.39 5.86
C GLY A 10 2.58 -10.00 4.55
N PHE A 11 1.74 -10.82 3.91
CA PHE A 11 2.04 -11.40 2.60
C PHE A 11 2.16 -10.35 1.49
N SER A 12 1.34 -9.31 1.49
CA SER A 12 1.46 -8.21 0.52
C SER A 12 2.78 -7.44 0.66
N PHE A 13 3.24 -7.16 1.88
CA PHE A 13 4.54 -6.54 2.11
C PHE A 13 5.70 -7.43 1.67
N ILE A 14 5.65 -8.72 2.02
CA ILE A 14 6.67 -9.69 1.59
C ILE A 14 6.72 -9.77 0.06
N ALA A 15 5.57 -9.82 -0.60
CA ALA A 15 5.48 -9.84 -2.06
C ALA A 15 6.06 -8.55 -2.69
N LEU A 16 5.78 -7.38 -2.12
CA LEU A 16 6.37 -6.10 -2.57
C LEU A 16 7.90 -6.12 -2.46
N ILE A 17 8.43 -6.57 -1.32
CA ILE A 17 9.87 -6.62 -1.06
C ILE A 17 10.56 -7.56 -2.05
N LEU A 18 10.02 -8.79 -2.21
CA LEU A 18 10.55 -9.75 -3.17
C LEU A 18 10.50 -9.22 -4.61
N PHE A 19 9.42 -8.52 -4.96
CA PHE A 19 9.27 -7.90 -6.27
C PHE A 19 10.30 -6.79 -6.52
N LEU A 20 10.52 -5.90 -5.55
CA LEU A 20 11.53 -4.85 -5.62
C LEU A 20 12.95 -5.41 -5.70
N ILE A 21 13.27 -6.45 -4.90
CA ILE A 21 14.55 -7.15 -4.98
C ILE A 21 14.76 -7.71 -6.39
N ARG A 22 13.74 -8.35 -6.97
CA ARG A 22 13.83 -8.95 -8.32
C ARG A 22 14.03 -7.90 -9.41
N ILE A 23 13.40 -6.73 -9.28
CA ILE A 23 13.64 -5.58 -10.17
C ILE A 23 15.07 -5.06 -10.01
N LEU A 24 15.55 -4.87 -8.78
CA LEU A 24 16.89 -4.36 -8.51
C LEU A 24 17.97 -5.29 -9.06
N LEU A 25 17.84 -6.60 -8.82
CA LEU A 25 18.80 -7.61 -9.32
C LEU A 25 18.84 -7.67 -10.85
N ASN A 26 17.70 -7.46 -11.51
CA ASN A 26 17.60 -7.55 -12.97
C ASN A 26 17.59 -6.19 -13.66
N LYS A 27 17.88 -5.08 -12.96
CA LYS A 27 17.69 -3.72 -13.48
C LYS A 27 18.43 -3.46 -14.81
N ASN A 28 19.56 -4.12 -15.02
CA ASN A 28 20.37 -4.01 -16.24
C ASN A 28 19.80 -4.81 -17.43
N ASN A 29 19.00 -5.84 -17.15
CA ASN A 29 18.39 -6.73 -18.15
C ASN A 29 16.93 -6.34 -18.47
N ILE A 30 16.26 -5.62 -17.57
CA ILE A 30 14.89 -5.17 -17.79
C ILE A 30 14.92 -3.93 -18.68
N ASN A 31 14.56 -4.10 -19.95
CA ASN A 31 14.43 -3.00 -20.89
C ASN A 31 13.12 -2.21 -20.65
N LEU A 32 13.11 -1.40 -19.58
CA LEU A 32 11.96 -0.55 -19.20
C LEU A 32 11.72 0.62 -20.16
N LYS A 33 12.69 0.96 -21.03
CA LYS A 33 12.56 2.08 -21.96
C LYS A 33 11.77 1.72 -23.23
N ASN A 34 11.89 0.48 -23.74
CA ASN A 34 11.34 0.13 -25.06
C ASN A 34 10.00 -0.62 -25.05
N SER A 35 9.52 -1.10 -23.90
CA SER A 35 8.26 -1.86 -23.84
C SER A 35 7.18 -1.14 -23.02
N LYS A 36 6.20 -0.57 -23.72
CA LYS A 36 4.97 0.01 -23.13
C LYS A 36 4.20 -1.03 -22.30
N TYR A 37 4.23 -2.30 -22.71
CA TYR A 37 3.61 -3.42 -22.01
C TYR A 37 4.30 -3.70 -20.67
N ASN A 38 5.64 -3.78 -20.66
CA ASN A 38 6.41 -4.05 -19.44
C ASN A 38 6.24 -2.92 -18.41
N ARG A 39 6.16 -1.66 -18.86
CA ARG A 39 5.87 -0.53 -17.97
C ARG A 39 4.49 -0.63 -17.32
N LYS A 40 3.44 -0.94 -18.10
CA LYS A 40 2.09 -1.12 -17.57
C LYS A 40 2.03 -2.26 -16.55
N MET A 41 2.64 -3.39 -16.86
CA MET A 41 2.69 -4.55 -15.96
C MET A 41 3.42 -4.22 -14.64
N LEU A 42 4.52 -3.47 -14.72
CA LEU A 42 5.29 -3.06 -13.54
C LEU A 42 4.47 -2.07 -12.68
N LEU A 43 3.79 -1.11 -13.30
CA LEU A 43 2.86 -0.21 -12.62
C LEU A 43 1.71 -0.96 -11.95
N SER A 44 1.09 -1.94 -12.62
CA SER A 44 0.00 -2.73 -12.01
C SER A 44 0.48 -3.52 -10.79
N LEU A 45 1.70 -4.09 -10.85
CA LEU A 45 2.27 -4.83 -9.73
C LEU A 45 2.56 -3.93 -8.53
N ILE A 46 3.06 -2.71 -8.78
CA ILE A 46 3.25 -1.70 -7.73
C ILE A 46 1.91 -1.32 -7.11
N VAL A 47 0.89 -1.04 -7.92
CA VAL A 47 -0.45 -0.64 -7.44
C VAL A 47 -1.06 -1.73 -6.57
N ILE A 48 -1.06 -2.99 -7.05
CA ILE A 48 -1.61 -4.13 -6.30
C ILE A 48 -0.93 -4.27 -4.94
N ALA A 49 0.37 -4.01 -4.87
CA ALA A 49 1.13 -4.15 -3.64
C ALA A 49 1.00 -2.95 -2.67
N ILE A 50 0.71 -1.74 -3.19
CA ILE A 50 0.49 -0.53 -2.37
C ILE A 50 -0.95 -0.44 -1.82
N VAL A 51 -1.96 -0.96 -2.53
CA VAL A 51 -3.37 -0.89 -2.11
C VAL A 51 -3.59 -1.38 -0.66
N PRO A 52 -3.03 -2.52 -0.21
CA PRO A 52 -3.14 -2.97 1.17
C PRO A 52 -2.54 -1.99 2.18
N ILE A 53 -1.42 -1.34 1.83
CA ILE A 53 -0.71 -0.38 2.69
C ILE A 53 -1.57 0.87 2.90
N ILE A 54 -2.13 1.40 1.82
CA ILE A 54 -3.04 2.57 1.87
C ILE A 54 -4.28 2.24 2.72
N ASN A 55 -4.83 1.05 2.58
CA ASN A 55 -6.01 0.62 3.33
C ASN A 55 -5.75 0.60 4.84
N ILE A 56 -4.56 0.15 5.27
CA ILE A 56 -4.15 0.19 6.68
C ILE A 56 -4.05 1.62 7.18
N PHE A 57 -3.43 2.50 6.39
CA PHE A 57 -3.29 3.91 6.78
C PHE A 57 -4.66 4.53 7.05
N PHE A 58 -5.61 4.38 6.12
CA PHE A 58 -6.97 4.88 6.32
C PHE A 58 -7.69 4.24 7.50
N THR A 59 -7.51 2.93 7.71
CA THR A 59 -8.13 2.22 8.83
C THR A 59 -7.61 2.75 10.17
N LEU A 60 -6.29 2.93 10.29
CA LEU A 60 -5.65 3.47 11.50
C LEU A 60 -6.04 4.94 11.73
N SER A 61 -6.05 5.75 10.67
CA SER A 61 -6.50 7.14 10.73
C SER A 61 -7.97 7.23 11.17
N GLY A 62 -8.86 6.42 10.60
CA GLY A 62 -10.27 6.37 10.99
C GLY A 62 -10.46 5.92 12.44
N ALA A 63 -9.72 4.90 12.88
CA ALA A 63 -9.74 4.45 14.27
C ALA A 63 -9.25 5.55 15.24
N TYR A 64 -8.19 6.28 14.87
CA TYR A 64 -7.69 7.41 15.65
C TYR A 64 -8.74 8.53 15.75
N LEU A 65 -9.30 8.96 14.61
CA LEU A 65 -10.33 9.99 14.56
C LEU A 65 -11.56 9.61 15.40
N SER A 66 -11.95 8.33 15.38
CA SER A 66 -13.15 7.85 16.07
C SER A 66 -12.95 7.61 17.57
N LEU A 67 -11.82 7.01 17.98
CA LEU A 67 -11.64 6.51 19.35
C LEU A 67 -10.68 7.35 20.20
N LEU A 68 -9.67 7.96 19.56
CA LEU A 68 -8.56 8.61 20.28
C LEU A 68 -8.60 10.13 20.19
N MET A 69 -9.30 10.68 19.18
CA MET A 69 -9.42 12.12 19.01
C MET A 69 -10.33 12.72 20.09
N LYS A 70 -9.89 13.82 20.70
CA LYS A 70 -10.73 14.57 21.64
C LYS A 70 -11.97 15.08 20.91
N LYS A 71 -13.14 14.94 21.55
CA LYS A 71 -14.45 15.31 21.01
C LYS A 71 -14.47 16.70 20.37
N GLU A 72 -13.89 17.71 21.02
CA GLU A 72 -13.84 19.08 20.52
C GLU A 72 -13.11 19.19 19.18
N LYS A 73 -11.92 18.58 19.09
CA LYS A 73 -11.14 18.54 17.85
C LYS A 73 -11.83 17.73 16.75
N PHE A 74 -12.53 16.66 17.12
CA PHE A 74 -13.29 15.87 16.16
C PHE A 74 -14.44 16.70 15.55
N ILE A 75 -15.16 17.46 16.37
CA ILE A 75 -16.22 18.36 15.90
C ILE A 75 -15.65 19.47 15.00
N GLU A 76 -14.51 20.05 15.35
CA GLU A 76 -13.82 21.04 14.52
C GLU A 76 -13.42 20.45 13.16
N PHE A 77 -12.79 19.28 13.15
CA PHE A 77 -12.38 18.58 11.93
C PHE A 77 -13.54 18.19 11.00
N MET A 78 -14.72 17.87 11.55
CA MET A 78 -15.90 17.52 10.75
C MET A 78 -16.63 18.73 10.15
N ASN A 79 -16.34 19.94 10.64
CA ASN A 79 -16.99 21.18 10.20
C ASN A 79 -16.09 22.04 9.28
N GLU A 80 -14.83 21.63 9.04
CA GLU A 80 -13.97 22.13 7.96
C GLU A 80 -14.29 21.44 6.62
#